data_AF-A0A963XAL1-F1
#
_entry.id   AF-A0A963XAL1-F1
#
_cell.length_a   1.000
_cell.length_b   1.000
_cell.length_c   1.000
_cell.angle_alpha   90.00
_cell.angle_beta   90.00
_cell.angle_gamma   90.00
#
_symmetry.space_group_name_H-M   'P 1'
#
loop_
_entity.id
_entity.type
_entity.pdbx_description
1 polymer ?
#
loop_
_entity_poly.entity_id
_entity_poly.type
_entity_poly.pdbx_seq_one_letter_code
_entity_poly.pdbx_strand_id
1 'polypeptide(L)'
;MFSFAIWNEYSWYPRVRDALPDTVKIVSAPVESAFWQPWSYAFPLTKRFIALDLGAAVHSETSPNEFVAPVMVVARWTPTQNLPVAFDCAGGRRADLFRGGQLLGGGQIEGAEWVTPGPEDELLAAACNGG
;
A
#
# COMPACT_ATOMS: atom_id res chain seq x y z
N MET A 1 -6.72 33.60 -4.34
CA MET A 1 -6.50 32.42 -3.46
C MET A 1 -6.94 31.09 -4.09
N PHE A 2 -7.90 31.07 -5.03
CA PHE A 2 -8.31 29.82 -5.71
C PHE A 2 -7.19 29.11 -6.47
N SER A 3 -6.33 29.83 -7.18
CA SER A 3 -5.19 29.24 -7.90
C SER A 3 -4.24 28.50 -6.97
N PHE A 4 -4.04 29.01 -5.76
CA PHE A 4 -3.24 28.33 -4.73
C PHE A 4 -3.92 27.06 -4.23
N ALA A 5 -5.24 27.07 -4.03
CA ALA A 5 -5.98 25.88 -3.61
C ALA A 5 -5.86 24.75 -4.65
N ILE A 6 -6.02 25.08 -5.93
CA ILE A 6 -5.86 24.14 -7.05
C ILE A 6 -4.42 23.63 -7.08
N TRP A 7 -3.43 24.53 -7.06
CA TRP A 7 -2.02 24.13 -7.05
C TRP A 7 -1.68 23.20 -5.89
N ASN A 8 -2.15 23.52 -4.68
CA ASN A 8 -1.90 22.71 -3.49
C ASN A 8 -2.52 21.31 -3.62
N GLU A 9 -3.66 21.19 -4.28
CA GLU A 9 -4.32 19.92 -4.54
C GLU A 9 -3.58 19.07 -5.59
N TYR A 10 -3.17 19.66 -6.72
CA TYR A 10 -2.44 18.92 -7.76
C TYR A 10 -1.01 18.55 -7.38
N SER A 11 -0.36 19.38 -6.57
CA SER A 11 1.01 19.13 -6.11
C SER A 11 1.07 18.21 -4.89
N TRP A 12 -0.05 17.78 -4.32
CA TRP A 12 -0.06 16.96 -3.11
C TRP A 12 0.57 15.58 -3.36
N TYR A 13 0.07 14.81 -4.33
CA TYR A 13 0.55 13.44 -4.57
C TYR A 13 2.05 13.38 -4.92
N PRO A 14 2.57 14.19 -5.88
CA PRO A 14 4.00 14.22 -6.15
C PRO A 14 4.82 14.56 -4.90
N ARG A 15 4.43 15.57 -4.12
CA ARG A 15 5.16 15.95 -2.90
C ARG A 15 5.19 14.85 -1.85
N VAL A 16 4.08 14.14 -1.66
CA VAL A 16 4.02 13.05 -0.67
C VAL A 16 4.82 11.84 -1.16
N ARG A 17 4.67 11.43 -2.42
CA ARG A 17 5.46 10.35 -3.02
C ARG A 17 6.95 10.63 -2.90
N ASP A 18 7.38 11.83 -3.30
CA ASP A 18 8.80 12.19 -3.35
C ASP A 18 9.42 12.34 -1.93
N ALA A 19 8.59 12.37 -0.89
CA ALA A 19 9.01 12.36 0.51
C ALA A 19 9.10 10.94 1.11
N LEU A 20 8.66 9.90 0.38
CA LEU A 20 8.77 8.51 0.84
C LEU A 20 10.21 8.00 0.68
N PRO A 21 10.68 7.13 1.58
CA PRO A 21 11.96 6.44 1.40
C PRO A 21 11.99 5.59 0.13
N ASP A 22 13.19 5.38 -0.42
CA ASP A 22 13.39 4.53 -1.61
C ASP A 22 12.98 3.05 -1.38
N THR A 23 12.87 2.62 -0.12
CA THR A 23 12.38 1.28 0.27
C THR A 23 10.88 1.10 0.08
N VAL A 24 10.15 2.21 -0.08
CA VAL A 24 8.71 2.23 -0.21
C VAL A 24 8.31 2.23 -1.68
N LYS A 25 7.62 1.18 -2.10
CA LYS A 25 7.10 1.04 -3.46
C LYS A 25 5.63 1.44 -3.50
N ILE A 26 5.27 2.32 -4.44
CA ILE A 26 3.86 2.63 -4.70
C ILE A 26 3.27 1.46 -5.49
N VAL A 27 2.24 0.86 -4.93
CA VAL A 27 1.54 -0.29 -5.51
C VAL A 27 0.41 0.19 -6.40
N SER A 28 -0.40 1.13 -5.92
CA SER A 28 -1.56 1.62 -6.64
C SER A 28 -1.82 3.10 -6.34
N ALA A 29 -2.13 3.88 -7.36
CA ALA A 29 -2.34 5.33 -7.27
C ALA A 29 -3.53 5.77 -8.14
N PRO A 30 -4.77 5.38 -7.79
CA PRO A 30 -5.93 5.66 -8.61
C PRO A 30 -6.15 7.17 -8.78
N VAL A 31 -6.47 7.57 -10.01
CA VAL A 31 -6.88 8.94 -10.33
C VAL A 31 -8.39 9.06 -10.21
N GLU A 32 -8.86 10.14 -9.60
CA GLU A 32 -10.27 10.36 -9.31
C GLU A 32 -10.70 11.75 -9.81
N SER A 33 -11.99 11.87 -10.16
CA SER A 33 -12.64 13.14 -10.52
C SER A 33 -13.85 13.38 -9.61
N ALA A 34 -14.26 14.63 -9.47
CA ALA A 34 -15.34 15.01 -8.58
C ALA A 34 -16.27 16.05 -9.22
N PHE A 35 -17.58 15.94 -8.99
CA PHE A 35 -18.56 16.81 -9.62
C PHE A 35 -18.37 18.29 -9.25
N TRP A 36 -17.95 18.57 -8.01
CA TRP A 36 -17.67 19.92 -7.53
C TRP A 36 -16.32 20.48 -8.02
N GLN A 37 -15.53 19.68 -8.76
CA GLN A 37 -14.27 20.07 -9.40
C GLN A 37 -14.35 19.78 -10.90
N PRO A 38 -15.10 20.56 -11.71
CA PRO A 38 -15.35 20.25 -13.11
C PRO A 38 -14.07 20.08 -13.95
N TRP A 39 -13.00 20.80 -13.62
CA TRP A 39 -11.71 20.67 -14.30
C TRP A 39 -11.05 19.29 -14.10
N SER A 40 -11.41 18.56 -13.03
CA SER A 40 -10.87 17.22 -12.75
C SER A 40 -11.35 16.14 -13.73
N TYR A 41 -12.41 16.42 -14.51
CA TYR A 41 -12.81 15.54 -15.61
C TYR A 41 -11.82 15.59 -16.78
N ALA A 42 -11.20 16.74 -17.02
CA ALA A 42 -10.14 16.88 -18.02
C ALA A 42 -8.76 16.52 -17.43
N PHE A 43 -8.53 16.88 -16.17
CA PHE A 43 -7.26 16.68 -15.48
C PHE A 43 -7.49 15.94 -14.15
N PRO A 44 -7.72 14.62 -14.18
CA PRO A 44 -7.96 13.85 -12.96
C PRO A 44 -6.70 13.80 -12.10
N LEU A 45 -6.87 13.54 -10.80
CA LEU A 45 -5.79 13.62 -9.83
C LEU A 45 -5.84 12.47 -8.82
N THR A 46 -4.67 12.08 -8.34
CA THR A 46 -4.51 11.07 -7.30
C THR A 46 -4.76 11.71 -5.93
N LYS A 47 -5.81 11.26 -5.24
CA LYS A 47 -6.14 11.70 -3.87
C LYS A 47 -5.86 10.64 -2.81
N ARG A 48 -5.62 9.40 -3.25
CA ARG A 48 -5.12 8.31 -2.41
C ARG A 48 -4.18 7.42 -3.18
N PHE A 49 -3.28 6.76 -2.48
CA PHE A 49 -2.44 5.72 -3.03
C PHE A 49 -2.13 4.68 -1.96
N ILE A 50 -1.76 3.49 -2.41
CA ILE A 50 -1.31 2.37 -1.59
C ILE A 50 0.19 2.23 -1.82
N ALA A 51 0.94 2.14 -0.74
CA ALA A 51 2.37 1.94 -0.77
C ALA A 51 2.76 0.75 0.11
N LEU A 52 3.77 0.02 -0.32
CA LEU A 52 4.33 -1.14 0.36
C LEU A 52 5.75 -0.79 0.80
N ASP A 53 6.06 -0.91 2.08
CA ASP A 53 7.42 -0.69 2.59
C ASP A 53 8.13 -2.03 2.76
N LEU A 54 9.00 -2.35 1.81
CA LEU A 54 9.81 -3.57 1.84
C LEU A 54 11.02 -3.43 2.76
N GLY A 55 11.44 -2.20 3.09
CA GLY A 55 12.55 -1.95 4.02
C GLY A 55 12.18 -2.30 5.46
N ALA A 56 10.89 -2.27 5.79
CA ALA A 56 10.33 -2.69 7.07
C ALA A 56 9.79 -4.13 7.05
N ALA A 57 10.11 -4.92 6.01
CA ALA A 57 9.68 -6.32 5.93
C ALA A 57 10.35 -7.18 7.00
N VAL A 58 9.56 -8.06 7.63
CA VAL A 58 10.02 -9.03 8.62
C VAL A 58 9.76 -10.43 8.07
N HIS A 59 10.83 -11.16 7.79
CA HIS A 59 10.75 -12.52 7.26
C HIS A 59 10.44 -13.53 8.37
N SER A 60 9.68 -14.57 8.01
CA SER A 60 9.46 -15.71 8.89
C SER A 60 10.72 -16.58 8.98
N GLU A 61 11.11 -16.97 10.20
CA GLU A 61 12.17 -17.96 10.41
C GLU A 61 11.68 -19.39 10.13
N THR A 62 10.37 -19.62 10.19
CA THR A 62 9.76 -20.94 9.98
C THR A 62 9.54 -21.22 8.49
N SER A 63 9.27 -20.18 7.69
CA SER A 63 8.95 -20.29 6.28
C SER A 63 9.74 -19.24 5.47
N PRO A 64 10.77 -19.62 4.69
CA PRO A 64 11.62 -18.65 4.00
C PRO A 64 10.91 -17.86 2.89
N ASN A 65 9.74 -18.34 2.43
CA ASN A 65 8.93 -17.66 1.41
C ASN A 65 7.83 -16.78 2.01
N GLU A 66 7.73 -16.73 3.34
CA GLU A 66 6.72 -15.94 4.05
C GLU A 66 7.36 -14.74 4.73
N PHE A 67 6.75 -13.57 4.59
CA PHE A 67 7.18 -12.36 5.28
C PHE A 67 5.99 -11.44 5.55
N VAL A 68 6.16 -10.54 6.51
CA VAL A 68 5.18 -9.51 6.84
C VAL A 68 5.77 -8.17 6.49
N ALA A 69 5.04 -7.37 5.71
CA ALA A 69 5.43 -6.01 5.38
C ALA A 69 4.26 -5.05 5.65
N PRO A 70 4.54 -3.83 6.13
CA PRO A 70 3.50 -2.84 6.31
C PRO A 70 3.07 -2.26 4.96
N VAL A 71 1.76 -2.26 4.75
CA VAL A 71 1.09 -1.62 3.62
C VAL A 71 0.45 -0.33 4.12
N MET A 72 0.85 0.78 3.53
CA MET A 72 0.37 2.12 3.87
C MET A 72 -0.72 2.54 2.90
N VAL A 73 -1.90 2.85 3.43
CA VAL A 73 -2.97 3.52 2.68
C VAL A 73 -2.91 5.00 3.02
N VAL A 74 -2.45 5.80 2.06
CA VAL A 74 -2.28 7.24 2.21
C VAL A 74 -3.37 7.94 1.42
N ALA A 75 -4.20 8.74 2.09
CA ALA A 75 -5.25 9.51 1.45
C ALA A 75 -5.21 10.96 1.92
N ARG A 76 -5.53 11.88 1.02
CA ARG A 76 -5.58 13.30 1.32
C ARG A 76 -6.70 13.56 2.34
N TRP A 77 -6.37 14.30 3.40
CA TRP A 77 -7.29 14.64 4.50
C TRP A 77 -7.71 13.46 5.40
N THR A 78 -7.05 12.31 5.30
CA THR A 78 -7.29 11.16 6.17
C THR A 78 -5.96 10.77 6.83
N PRO A 79 -5.96 10.34 8.10
CA PRO A 79 -4.77 9.75 8.69
C PRO A 79 -4.25 8.57 7.85
N THR A 80 -2.94 8.47 7.68
CA THR A 80 -2.32 7.31 7.03
C THR A 80 -2.63 6.05 7.82
N GLN A 81 -3.09 5.02 7.14
CA GLN A 81 -3.37 3.72 7.75
C GLN A 81 -2.23 2.75 7.41
N ASN A 82 -1.60 2.19 8.44
CA ASN A 82 -0.57 1.17 8.29
C ASN A 82 -1.20 -0.19 8.58
N LEU A 83 -1.29 -1.01 7.55
CA LEU A 83 -1.89 -2.34 7.60
C LEU A 83 -0.77 -3.36 7.50
N PRO A 84 -0.47 -4.14 8.56
CA PRO A 84 0.45 -5.25 8.44
C PRO A 84 -0.17 -6.32 7.53
N VAL A 85 0.54 -6.72 6.48
CA VAL A 85 0.10 -7.76 5.54
C VAL A 85 1.17 -8.83 5.48
N ALA A 86 0.75 -10.08 5.67
CA ALA A 86 1.58 -11.25 5.43
C ALA A 86 1.50 -11.64 3.95
N PHE A 87 2.63 -12.03 3.40
CA PHE A 87 2.79 -12.49 2.03
C PHE A 87 3.44 -13.88 2.05
N ASP A 88 2.93 -14.78 1.22
CA ASP A 88 3.60 -16.02 0.84
C ASP A 88 3.73 -16.05 -0.69
N CYS A 89 4.96 -15.87 -1.15
CA CYS A 89 5.26 -15.79 -2.57
C CYS A 89 5.33 -17.16 -3.25
N ALA A 90 5.58 -18.24 -2.50
CA ALA A 90 5.56 -19.60 -3.06
C ALA A 90 4.13 -20.09 -3.26
N GLY A 91 3.24 -19.78 -2.32
CA GLY A 91 1.81 -20.11 -2.38
C GLY A 91 0.94 -19.10 -3.12
N GLY A 92 1.49 -17.93 -3.49
CA GLY A 92 0.75 -16.86 -4.16
C GLY A 92 -0.43 -16.34 -3.31
N ARG A 93 -0.23 -16.21 -1.99
CA ARG A 93 -1.28 -15.84 -1.05
C ARG A 93 -0.84 -14.67 -0.19
N ARG A 94 -1.81 -13.90 0.29
CA ARG A 94 -1.60 -12.82 1.26
C ARG A 94 -2.66 -12.85 2.35
N ALA A 95 -2.32 -12.33 3.52
CA ALA A 95 -3.24 -12.22 4.64
C ALA A 95 -3.13 -10.86 5.30
N ASP A 96 -4.25 -10.17 5.47
CA ASP A 96 -4.29 -8.89 6.15
C ASP A 96 -4.30 -9.12 7.67
N LEU A 97 -3.20 -8.80 8.35
CA LEU A 97 -3.02 -9.11 9.77
C LEU A 97 -3.78 -8.17 10.70
N PHE A 98 -4.26 -7.02 10.22
CA PHE A 98 -5.06 -6.10 11.04
C PHE A 98 -6.38 -6.72 11.56
N ARG A 99 -6.83 -7.84 10.98
CA ARG A 99 -8.04 -8.59 11.43
C ARG A 99 -7.76 -9.61 12.53
N GLY A 100 -6.72 -9.40 13.34
CA GLY A 100 -6.36 -10.29 14.46
C GLY A 100 -5.23 -11.27 14.14
N GLY A 101 -4.53 -11.05 13.03
CA GLY A 101 -3.30 -11.77 12.71
C GLY A 101 -2.08 -11.08 13.30
N GLN A 102 -1.03 -11.84 13.63
CA GLN A 102 0.23 -11.28 14.12
C GLN A 102 1.40 -12.21 13.79
N LEU A 103 2.56 -11.59 13.56
CA LEU A 103 3.83 -12.31 13.49
C LEU A 103 4.37 -12.47 14.92
N LEU A 104 4.44 -13.71 15.40
CA LEU A 104 5.01 -14.05 16.69
C LEU A 104 6.55 -14.18 16.61
N GLY A 105 7.19 -14.15 17.77
CA GLY A 105 8.62 -14.49 17.88
C GLY A 105 8.90 -15.87 17.31
N GLY A 106 9.96 -16.00 16.50
CA GLY A 106 10.25 -17.22 15.73
C GLY A 106 9.59 -17.27 14.34
N GLY A 107 8.94 -16.18 13.92
CA GLY A 107 8.43 -16.02 12.56
C GLY A 107 7.10 -16.72 12.28
N GLN A 108 6.41 -17.24 13.29
CA GLN A 108 5.10 -17.87 13.08
C GLN A 108 4.01 -16.80 12.89
N ILE A 109 3.22 -16.92 11.82
CA ILE A 109 2.06 -16.06 11.59
C ILE A 109 0.82 -16.76 12.17
N GLU A 110 0.23 -16.16 13.20
CA GLU A 110 -1.03 -16.65 13.80
C GLU A 110 -2.19 -15.73 13.44
N GLY A 111 -3.42 -16.27 13.42
CA GLY A 111 -4.64 -15.51 13.18
C GLY A 111 -4.78 -14.93 11.77
N ALA A 112 -3.92 -15.33 10.83
CA ALA A 112 -3.95 -14.87 9.46
C ALA A 112 -5.08 -15.50 8.64
N GLU A 113 -5.97 -14.66 8.13
CA GLU A 113 -6.96 -15.03 7.13
C GLU A 113 -6.30 -14.97 5.74
N TRP A 114 -5.74 -16.11 5.31
CA TRP A 114 -5.07 -16.21 4.01
C TRP A 114 -6.07 -16.19 2.86
N VAL A 115 -5.81 -15.30 1.90
CA VAL A 115 -6.54 -15.20 0.65
C VAL A 115 -5.57 -15.48 -0.49
N THR A 116 -6.04 -16.21 -1.50
CA THR A 116 -5.34 -16.40 -2.77
C THR A 116 -5.95 -15.42 -3.77
N PRO A 117 -5.40 -14.20 -3.88
CA PRO A 117 -5.92 -13.26 -4.84
C PRO A 117 -5.65 -13.74 -6.26
N GLY A 118 -6.46 -13.27 -7.21
CA GLY A 118 -6.25 -13.56 -8.63
C GLY A 118 -4.92 -12.98 -9.14
N PRO A 119 -4.51 -13.32 -10.37
CA PRO A 119 -3.23 -12.89 -10.95
C PRO A 119 -3.12 -11.37 -11.17
N GLU A 120 -4.21 -10.62 -11.03
CA GLU A 120 -4.27 -9.16 -11.18
C GLU A 120 -4.00 -8.38 -9.89
N ASP A 121 -3.69 -9.07 -8.77
CA ASP A 121 -3.41 -8.39 -7.51
C ASP A 121 -2.03 -7.73 -7.52
N GLU A 122 -2.04 -6.43 -7.79
CA GLU A 122 -0.86 -5.56 -7.83
C GLU A 122 -0.07 -5.59 -6.51
N LEU A 123 -0.73 -5.80 -5.37
CA LEU A 123 -0.08 -5.80 -4.05
C LEU A 123 0.77 -7.06 -3.86
N LEU A 124 0.22 -8.23 -4.16
CA LEU A 124 0.98 -9.48 -4.13
C LEU A 124 2.10 -9.47 -5.18
N ALA A 125 1.81 -8.99 -6.39
CA ALA A 125 2.81 -8.89 -7.45
C ALA A 125 3.96 -7.93 -7.07
N ALA A 126 3.66 -6.77 -6.47
CA ALA A 126 4.66 -5.81 -6.03
C ALA A 126 5.52 -6.37 -4.87
N ALA A 127 4.91 -7.13 -3.96
CA ALA A 127 5.61 -7.77 -2.85
C ALA A 127 6.56 -8.89 -3.34
N CYS A 128 6.08 -9.77 -4.22
CA CYS A 128 6.83 -10.96 -4.62
C CYS A 128 7.80 -10.76 -5.78
N ASN A 129 7.57 -9.79 -6.67
CA ASN A 129 8.52 -9.45 -7.75
C ASN A 129 9.52 -8.35 -7.34
N GLY A 130 9.31 -7.75 -6.16
CA GLY A 130 10.04 -6.58 -5.70
C GLY A 130 10.95 -6.81 -4.50
N GLY A 131 10.91 -8.00 -3.89
CA GLY A 131 11.80 -8.44 -2.81
C GLY A 131 13.05 -9.13 -3.33
#